data_AF-A0A529HD30-F1
#
_entry.id   AF-A0A529HD30-F1
#
_cell.length_a   1.000
_cell.length_b   1.000
_cell.length_c   1.000
_cell.angle_alpha   90.00
_cell.angle_beta   90.00
_cell.angle_gamma   90.00
#
_symmetry.space_group_name_H-M   'P 1'
#
loop_
_entity.id
_entity.type
_entity.pdbx_description
1 polymer ?
#
loop_
_entity_poly.entity_id
_entity_poly.type
_entity_poly.pdbx_seq_one_letter_code
_entity_poly.pdbx_strand_id
1 'polypeptide(L)'
;LDLASGAIRTIIWATGYRPDYSWLELPVLDRWGHVRHDGGVADHPGLYLMGMQFLRRRKSALIDGAGDDARDLSDHLAAYLR
;
A
#
# COMPACT_ATOMS: atom_id res chain seq x y z
N LEU A 1 29.48 -12.50 16.10
CA LEU A 1 28.40 -13.49 16.30
C LEU A 1 28.61 -14.60 15.28
N ASP A 2 28.78 -15.86 15.72
CA ASP A 2 28.87 -17.01 14.81
C ASP A 2 27.48 -17.62 14.59
N LEU A 3 26.93 -17.35 13.40
CA LEU A 3 25.59 -17.81 13.01
C LEU A 3 25.55 -19.31 12.68
N ALA A 4 26.70 -19.94 12.40
CA ALA A 4 26.81 -21.35 12.00
C ALA A 4 26.97 -22.31 13.19
N SER A 5 27.29 -21.80 14.37
CA SER A 5 27.51 -22.58 15.60
C SER A 5 26.31 -23.42 16.09
N GLY A 6 25.09 -23.16 15.59
CA GLY A 6 23.86 -23.81 16.07
C GLY A 6 23.34 -23.29 17.42
N ALA A 7 23.97 -22.23 17.98
CA ALA A 7 23.55 -21.60 19.23
C ALA A 7 22.22 -20.84 19.11
N ILE A 8 21.83 -20.40 17.91
CA ILE A 8 20.52 -19.78 17.65
C ILE A 8 19.50 -20.90 17.45
N ARG A 9 18.52 -21.00 18.37
CA ARG A 9 17.51 -22.08 18.38
C ARG A 9 16.15 -21.67 17.83
N THR A 10 15.90 -20.37 17.74
CA THR A 10 14.61 -19.81 17.33
C THR A 10 14.83 -18.60 16.44
N ILE A 11 14.04 -18.50 15.38
CA ILE A 11 14.01 -17.33 14.48
C ILE A 11 12.58 -16.79 14.48
N ILE A 12 12.45 -15.48 14.72
CA ILE A 12 11.17 -14.77 14.60
C ILE A 12 11.26 -13.86 13.39
N TRP A 13 10.41 -14.08 12.40
CA TRP A 13 10.33 -13.25 11.21
C TRP A 13 9.45 -12.04 11.47
N ALA A 14 10.07 -10.95 11.91
CA ALA A 14 9.43 -9.65 12.08
C ALA A 14 9.73 -8.71 10.87
N THR A 15 9.77 -9.28 9.66
CA THR A 15 10.21 -8.59 8.43
C THR A 15 9.07 -7.93 7.64
N GLY A 16 7.88 -7.81 8.24
CA GLY A 16 6.71 -7.14 7.67
C GLY A 16 5.79 -8.04 6.86
N TYR A 17 4.91 -7.42 6.08
CA TYR A 17 3.92 -8.07 5.22
C TYR A 17 3.92 -7.43 3.83
N ARG A 18 3.22 -8.04 2.87
CA ARG A 18 2.97 -7.48 1.54
C ARG A 18 1.48 -7.50 1.24
N PRO A 19 0.96 -6.54 0.45
CA PRO A 19 -0.41 -6.61 -0.04
C PRO A 19 -0.62 -7.86 -0.88
N ASP A 20 -1.80 -8.45 -0.77
CA ASP A 20 -2.26 -9.49 -1.69
C ASP A 20 -3.19 -8.84 -2.72
N TYR A 21 -2.74 -8.80 -3.97
CA TYR A 21 -3.50 -8.30 -5.12
C TYR A 21 -3.98 -9.44 -6.04
N SER A 22 -3.96 -10.70 -5.59
CA SER A 22 -4.43 -11.85 -6.39
C SER A 22 -5.89 -11.75 -6.83
N TRP A 23 -6.69 -10.96 -6.12
CA TRP A 23 -8.09 -10.66 -6.44
C TRP A 23 -8.25 -9.52 -7.46
N LEU A 24 -7.20 -8.75 -7.75
CA LEU A 24 -7.27 -7.56 -8.59
C LEU A 24 -7.01 -7.94 -10.05
N GLU A 25 -8.07 -8.24 -10.79
CA GLU A 25 -8.03 -8.60 -12.21
C GLU A 25 -7.89 -7.37 -13.14
N LEU A 26 -7.00 -6.44 -12.81
CA LEU A 26 -6.73 -5.21 -13.57
C LEU A 26 -5.25 -5.07 -13.91
N PRO A 27 -4.88 -4.53 -15.10
CA PRO A 27 -3.49 -4.39 -15.54
C PRO A 27 -2.80 -3.17 -14.90
N VAL A 28 -2.82 -3.08 -13.57
CA VAL A 28 -2.39 -1.88 -12.82
C VAL A 28 -1.14 -2.10 -11.97
N LEU A 29 -0.64 -3.33 -11.93
CA LEU A 29 0.56 -3.70 -11.18
C LEU A 29 1.82 -3.39 -11.98
N ASP A 30 2.83 -2.84 -11.32
CA ASP A 30 4.17 -2.69 -11.88
C ASP A 30 4.98 -4.00 -11.78
N ARG A 31 6.23 -3.96 -12.26
CA ARG A 31 7.14 -5.13 -12.23
C ARG A 31 7.47 -5.65 -10.82
N TRP A 32 7.17 -4.88 -9.78
CA TRP A 32 7.37 -5.26 -8.39
C TRP A 32 6.07 -5.71 -7.71
N GLY A 33 4.95 -5.71 -8.44
CA GLY A 33 3.64 -6.11 -7.93
C GLY A 33 2.93 -5.01 -7.13
N HIS A 34 3.34 -3.75 -7.27
CA HIS A 34 2.64 -2.62 -6.65
C HIS A 34 1.66 -1.99 -7.63
N VAL A 35 0.50 -1.55 -7.14
CA VAL A 35 -0.42 -0.75 -7.94
C VAL A 35 0.22 0.61 -8.21
N ARG A 36 0.34 1.01 -9.47
CA ARG A 36 0.86 2.34 -9.84
C ARG A 36 -0.16 3.40 -9.44
N HIS A 37 0.28 4.42 -8.69
CA HIS A 37 -0.59 5.50 -8.24
C HIS A 37 0.14 6.83 -8.03
N ASP A 38 -0.61 7.92 -8.04
CA ASP A 38 -0.20 9.22 -7.49
C ASP A 38 -1.09 9.54 -6.28
N GLY A 39 -0.49 9.45 -5.08
CA GLY A 39 -1.20 9.80 -3.86
C GLY A 39 -2.48 8.99 -3.59
N GLY A 40 -2.54 7.74 -4.05
CA GLY A 40 -3.71 6.86 -3.93
C GLY A 40 -4.65 6.87 -5.14
N VAL A 41 -4.48 7.78 -6.11
CA VAL A 41 -5.20 7.70 -7.40
C VAL A 41 -4.44 6.76 -8.32
N ALA A 42 -5.03 5.62 -8.69
CA ALA A 42 -4.33 4.63 -9.52
C ALA A 42 -4.25 5.08 -10.98
N ASP A 43 -3.30 4.52 -11.73
CA ASP A 43 -3.16 4.67 -13.20
C ASP A 43 -4.22 3.85 -13.96
N HIS A 44 -5.47 3.89 -13.47
CA HIS A 44 -6.66 3.27 -14.04
C HIS A 44 -7.90 4.05 -13.60
N PRO A 45 -8.73 4.55 -14.53
CA PRO A 45 -9.91 5.34 -14.19
C PRO A 45 -10.81 4.64 -13.17
N GLY A 46 -11.24 5.38 -12.15
CA GLY A 46 -12.13 4.88 -11.10
C GLY A 46 -11.48 3.99 -10.03
N LEU A 47 -10.19 3.67 -10.11
CA LEU A 47 -9.48 2.88 -9.11
C LEU A 47 -8.70 3.77 -8.14
N TYR A 48 -8.86 3.51 -6.83
CA TYR A 48 -8.21 4.24 -5.76
C TYR A 48 -7.64 3.29 -4.71
N LEU A 49 -6.55 3.69 -4.07
CA LEU A 49 -5.89 3.00 -2.97
C LEU A 49 -6.00 3.84 -1.70
N MET A 50 -6.24 3.17 -0.58
CA MET A 50 -6.29 3.80 0.74
C MET A 50 -5.64 2.86 1.77
N GLY A 51 -5.05 3.42 2.82
CA GLY A 51 -4.46 2.63 3.92
C GLY A 51 -3.11 1.98 3.57
N MET A 52 -2.56 2.27 2.40
CA MET A 52 -1.25 1.80 1.97
C MET A 52 -0.12 2.67 2.53
N GLN A 53 1.06 2.06 2.69
CA GLN A 53 2.27 2.80 3.04
C GLN A 53 2.63 3.78 1.91
N PHE A 54 3.06 4.99 2.28
CA PHE A 54 3.58 5.99 1.34
C PHE A 54 2.64 6.34 0.18
N LEU A 55 1.37 6.62 0.48
CA LEU A 55 0.49 7.33 -0.47
C LEU A 55 0.90 8.81 -0.54
N ARG A 56 0.01 9.76 -0.23
CA ARG A 56 0.39 11.18 -0.16
C ARG A 56 1.27 11.49 1.05
N ARG A 57 1.20 10.66 2.10
CA ARG A 57 1.77 10.94 3.42
C ARG A 57 2.47 9.70 3.98
N ARG A 58 3.46 9.89 4.85
CA ARG A 58 4.09 8.77 5.58
C ARG A 58 3.12 8.08 6.54
N LYS A 59 2.15 8.83 7.06
CA LYS A 59 1.13 8.32 7.99
C LYS A 59 -0.05 7.61 7.30
N SER A 60 -0.07 7.51 5.98
CA SER A 60 -1.22 6.99 5.20
C SER A 60 -1.72 5.60 5.61
N ALA A 61 -0.83 4.73 6.10
CA ALA A 61 -1.20 3.40 6.59
C ALA A 61 -1.62 3.36 8.07
N LEU A 62 -1.56 4.50 8.78
CA LEU A 62 -1.95 4.62 10.18
C LEU A 62 -3.39 5.10 10.28
N ILE A 63 -4.10 4.66 11.33
CA ILE A 63 -5.49 5.05 11.57
C ILE A 63 -5.69 6.57 11.55
N ASP A 64 -4.77 7.32 12.19
CA ASP A 64 -4.79 8.80 12.20
C ASP A 64 -4.53 9.43 10.81
N GLY A 65 -3.77 8.77 9.95
CA GLY A 65 -3.46 9.28 8.61
C GLY A 65 -4.54 9.01 7.57
N ALA A 66 -5.35 7.97 7.76
CA ALA A 66 -6.37 7.55 6.81
C ALA A 66 -7.40 8.66 6.52
N GLY A 67 -7.73 9.51 7.50
CA GLY A 67 -8.70 10.59 7.33
C GLY A 67 -8.27 11.66 6.33
N ASP A 68 -6.98 12.00 6.28
CA ASP A 68 -6.48 13.01 5.33
C ASP A 68 -6.48 12.45 3.89
N ASP A 69 -6.12 11.18 3.72
CA ASP A 69 -6.16 10.52 2.42
C ASP A 69 -7.61 10.33 1.93
N ALA A 70 -8.53 9.95 2.84
CA ALA A 70 -9.95 9.83 2.50
C ALA A 70 -10.53 11.15 1.97
N ARG A 71 -10.16 12.29 2.56
CA ARG A 71 -10.56 13.61 2.07
C ARG A 71 -10.07 13.86 0.65
N ASP A 72 -8.76 13.76 0.42
CA ASP A 72 -8.15 14.02 -0.90
C ASP A 72 -8.71 13.10 -2.00
N LEU A 73 -8.89 11.81 -1.69
CA LEU A 73 -9.42 10.83 -2.66
C LEU A 73 -10.91 11.05 -2.92
N SER A 74 -11.68 11.44 -1.91
CA SER A 74 -13.10 11.76 -2.08
C SER A 74 -13.31 13.02 -2.93
N ASP A 75 -12.47 14.04 -2.76
CA ASP A 75 -12.49 15.26 -3.57
C ASP A 75 -12.17 14.94 -5.05
N HIS A 76 -11.14 14.12 -5.28
CA HIS A 76 -10.80 13.65 -6.62
C HIS A 76 -11.93 12.83 -7.24
N LEU A 77 -12.51 11.88 -6.49
CA LEU A 77 -13.62 11.05 -6.94
C LEU A 77 -14.86 11.90 -7.30
N ALA A 78 -15.20 12.87 -6.47
CA ALA A 78 -16.34 13.76 -6.71
C ALA A 78 -16.14 14.62 -7.97
N ALA A 79 -14.91 15.03 -8.27
CA ALA A 79 -14.58 15.72 -9.52
C ALA A 79 -14.66 14.79 -10.74
N TYR A 80 -14.24 13.53 -10.60
CA TYR A 80 -14.28 12.51 -11.66
C TYR A 80 -15.70 12.08 -12.05
N LEU A 81 -16.64 12.08 -11.09
CA LEU A 81 -18.02 11.64 -11.30
C LEU A 81 -18.96 12.73 -11.85
N ARG A 82 -18.49 13.98 -11.96
CA ARG A 82 -19.26 15.08 -12.55
C ARG A 82 -19.20 15.05 -14.06
#